data_AF-A0A6I9NMU3-F1
#
_entry.id   AF-A0A6I9NMU3-F1
#
_cell.length_a   1.000
_cell.length_b   1.000
_cell.length_c   1.000
_cell.angle_alpha   90.00
_cell.angle_beta   90.00
_cell.angle_gamma   90.00
#
_symmetry.space_group_name_H-M   'P 1'
#
loop_
_entity.id
_entity.type
_entity.pdbx_description
1 polymer ?
#
loop_
_entity_poly.entity_id
_entity_poly.type
_entity_poly.pdbx_seq_one_letter_code
_entity_poly.pdbx_strand_id
1 'polypeptide(L)'
;MPVTNQLRVSMSMRVQDAVHGVTIEECQAALQNHNWNVQKAVHYLKVEQLFCLGLRNRSECRELLEMCDWNLEVASTHMLDNYGSTTRLRYFILELC
;
A
#
# COMPACT_ATOMS: atom_id res chain seq x y z
N MET A 1 28.56 -11.59 7.78
CA MET A 1 27.34 -12.42 7.64
C MET A 1 26.55 -11.94 6.41
N PRO A 2 26.68 -12.57 5.23
CA PRO A 2 26.06 -12.10 3.99
C PRO A 2 24.59 -12.53 3.79
N VAL A 3 24.19 -13.64 4.42
CA VAL A 3 22.90 -14.32 4.15
C VAL A 3 21.70 -13.49 4.59
N THR A 4 21.82 -12.72 5.67
CA THR A 4 20.74 -11.87 6.18
C THR A 4 20.43 -10.73 5.23
N ASN A 5 21.39 -10.22 4.44
CA ASN A 5 21.13 -9.08 3.55
C ASN A 5 20.39 -9.50 2.27
N GLN A 6 20.74 -10.67 1.68
CA GLN A 6 20.05 -11.17 0.48
C GLN A 6 18.59 -11.55 0.75
N LEU A 7 18.29 -12.15 1.89
CA LEU A 7 16.91 -12.46 2.29
C LEU A 7 16.08 -11.18 2.46
N ARG A 8 16.68 -10.11 2.99
CA ARG A 8 16.01 -8.81 3.17
C ARG A 8 15.68 -8.14 1.85
N VAL A 9 16.63 -8.12 0.90
CA VAL A 9 16.39 -7.59 -0.46
C VAL A 9 15.28 -8.38 -1.17
N SER A 10 15.31 -9.71 -1.08
CA SER A 10 14.29 -10.56 -1.70
C SER A 10 12.89 -10.33 -1.12
N MET A 11 12.78 -10.08 0.19
CA MET A 11 11.51 -9.75 0.84
C MET A 11 11.01 -8.36 0.44
N SER A 12 11.89 -7.34 0.41
CA SER A 12 11.52 -5.99 -0.05
C SER A 12 11.01 -6.01 -1.50
N MET A 13 11.63 -6.78 -2.38
CA MET A 13 11.20 -6.89 -3.78
C MET A 13 9.78 -7.48 -3.90
N ARG A 14 9.45 -8.48 -3.09
CA ARG A 14 8.08 -9.05 -3.05
C ARG A 14 7.04 -8.06 -2.53
N VAL A 15 7.45 -7.15 -1.65
CA VAL A 15 6.57 -6.10 -1.14
C VAL A 15 6.35 -5.02 -2.21
N GLN A 16 7.39 -4.60 -2.92
CA GLN A 16 7.31 -3.63 -4.03
C GLN A 16 6.48 -4.14 -5.20
N ASP A 17 6.54 -5.44 -5.51
CA ASP A 17 5.71 -6.06 -6.56
C ASP A 17 4.21 -6.01 -6.20
N ALA A 18 3.88 -6.14 -4.92
CA ALA A 18 2.50 -6.14 -4.43
C ALA A 18 1.94 -4.73 -4.13
N VAL A 19 2.80 -3.73 -3.98
CA VAL A 19 2.45 -2.33 -3.72
C VAL A 19 3.32 -1.45 -4.61
N HIS A 20 2.75 -0.93 -5.69
CA HIS A 20 3.48 -0.05 -6.60
C HIS A 20 3.75 1.30 -5.92
N GLY A 21 4.91 1.90 -6.17
CA GLY A 21 5.27 3.23 -5.67
C GLY A 21 5.88 3.29 -4.26
N VAL A 22 6.14 2.16 -3.60
CA VAL A 22 6.84 2.13 -2.30
C VAL A 22 8.36 2.02 -2.47
N THR A 23 9.10 2.75 -1.64
CA THR A 23 10.56 2.74 -1.58
C THR A 23 11.08 1.49 -0.86
N ILE A 24 12.37 1.19 -1.04
CA ILE A 24 13.03 0.06 -0.36
C ILE A 24 13.04 0.29 1.15
N GLU A 25 13.25 1.53 1.57
CA GLU A 25 13.25 1.98 2.96
C GLU A 25 11.90 1.73 3.63
N GLU A 26 10.80 2.09 2.97
CA GLU A 26 9.44 1.83 3.46
C GLU A 26 9.15 0.33 3.56
N CYS A 27 9.58 -0.46 2.55
CA CYS A 27 9.46 -1.92 2.60
C CYS A 27 10.22 -2.51 3.78
N GLN A 28 11.46 -2.05 4.01
CA GLN A 28 12.28 -2.53 5.11
C GLN A 28 11.70 -2.13 6.47
N ALA A 29 11.20 -0.91 6.62
CA ALA A 29 10.54 -0.45 7.84
C ALA A 29 9.27 -1.26 8.13
N ALA A 30 8.42 -1.47 7.11
CA ALA A 30 7.20 -2.27 7.24
C ALA A 30 7.52 -3.73 7.58
N LEU A 31 8.49 -4.35 6.90
CA LEU A 31 8.95 -5.70 7.21
C LEU A 31 9.49 -5.78 8.65
N GLN A 32 10.34 -4.85 9.08
CA GLN A 32 10.88 -4.84 10.44
C GLN A 32 9.79 -4.71 11.50
N ASN A 33 8.84 -3.80 11.31
CA ASN A 33 7.71 -3.59 12.23
C ASN A 33 6.77 -4.80 12.30
N HIS A 34 6.72 -5.62 11.24
CA HIS A 34 5.89 -6.81 11.15
C HIS A 34 6.66 -8.13 11.23
N ASN A 35 7.81 -8.14 11.91
CA ASN A 35 8.64 -9.34 12.15
C ASN A 35 9.04 -10.07 10.85
N TRP A 36 9.36 -9.32 9.80
CA TRP A 36 9.71 -9.80 8.45
C TRP A 36 8.60 -10.58 7.74
N ASN A 37 7.35 -10.36 8.12
CA ASN A 37 6.21 -10.95 7.45
C ASN A 37 5.81 -10.11 6.22
N VAL A 38 6.08 -10.65 5.02
CA VAL A 38 5.78 -10.00 3.74
C VAL A 38 4.30 -9.64 3.61
N GLN A 39 3.38 -10.56 3.93
CA GLN A 39 1.94 -10.29 3.80
C GLN A 39 1.49 -9.14 4.71
N LYS A 40 1.89 -9.16 6.00
CA LYS A 40 1.55 -8.08 6.94
C LYS A 40 2.15 -6.74 6.51
N ALA A 41 3.39 -6.75 6.03
CA ALA A 41 4.05 -5.54 5.51
C ALA A 41 3.33 -4.98 4.27
N VAL A 42 2.94 -5.83 3.32
CA VAL A 42 2.15 -5.45 2.14
C VAL A 42 0.82 -4.83 2.57
N HIS A 43 0.10 -5.48 3.49
CA HIS A 43 -1.18 -5.00 3.99
C HIS A 43 -1.05 -3.62 4.65
N TYR A 44 -0.03 -3.46 5.50
CA TYR A 44 0.27 -2.17 6.12
C TYR A 44 0.56 -1.07 5.11
N LEU A 45 1.42 -1.34 4.13
CA LEU A 45 1.76 -0.36 3.09
C LEU A 45 0.56 -0.02 2.21
N LYS A 46 -0.32 -0.97 1.88
CA LYS A 46 -1.58 -0.68 1.18
C LYS A 46 -2.49 0.26 1.97
N VAL A 47 -2.57 0.09 3.29
CA VAL A 47 -3.31 1.01 4.16
C VAL A 47 -2.68 2.39 4.15
N GLU A 48 -1.36 2.51 4.25
CA GLU A 48 -0.67 3.81 4.18
C GLU A 48 -0.85 4.48 2.82
N GLN A 49 -0.83 3.72 1.71
CA GLN A 49 -1.10 4.26 0.37
C GLN A 49 -2.50 4.90 0.28
N LEU A 50 -3.54 4.23 0.79
CA LEU A 50 -4.88 4.80 0.86
C LEU A 50 -4.98 5.97 1.84
N PHE A 51 -4.33 5.87 3.00
CA PHE A 51 -4.32 6.94 4.00
C PHE A 51 -3.65 8.21 3.48
N CYS A 52 -2.60 8.08 2.66
CA CYS A 52 -1.91 9.19 2.00
C CYS A 52 -2.79 9.96 1.01
N LEU A 53 -3.91 9.39 0.53
CA LEU A 53 -4.91 10.14 -0.23
C LEU A 53 -5.63 11.19 0.65
N GLY A 54 -5.53 11.08 1.98
CA GLY A 54 -6.06 12.04 2.95
C GLY A 54 -7.58 12.02 3.08
N LEU A 55 -8.24 10.98 2.55
CA LEU A 55 -9.69 10.90 2.46
C LEU A 55 -10.33 10.25 3.70
N ARG A 56 -9.67 9.23 4.26
CA ARG A 56 -10.18 8.38 5.36
C ARG A 56 -9.12 8.14 6.41
N ASN A 57 -9.53 7.70 7.60
CA ASN A 57 -8.58 7.27 8.63
C ASN A 57 -8.03 5.86 8.35
N ARG A 58 -6.96 5.48 9.06
CA ARG A 58 -6.27 4.18 8.85
C ARG A 58 -7.18 2.96 9.06
N SER A 59 -8.11 3.03 10.01
CA SER A 59 -9.04 1.93 10.28
C SER A 59 -10.02 1.75 9.14
N GLU A 60 -10.60 2.83 8.63
CA GLU A 60 -11.50 2.80 7.47
C GLU A 60 -10.78 2.34 6.19
N CYS A 61 -9.52 2.77 5.98
CA CYS A 61 -8.72 2.32 4.84
C CYS A 61 -8.48 0.81 4.89
N ARG A 62 -8.25 0.26 6.10
CA ARG A 62 -8.10 -1.17 6.31
C ARG A 62 -9.39 -1.93 6.02
N GLU A 63 -10.52 -1.49 6.58
CA GLU A 63 -11.81 -2.13 6.34
C GLU A 63 -12.14 -2.15 4.85
N LEU A 64 -11.88 -1.05 4.13
CA LEU A 64 -12.10 -0.99 2.69
C LEU A 64 -11.19 -1.95 1.93
N LEU A 65 -9.91 -2.05 2.31
CA LEU A 65 -9.02 -3.05 1.73
C LEU A 65 -9.50 -4.47 2.01
N GLU A 66 -9.97 -4.76 3.23
CA GLU A 66 -10.51 -6.07 3.59
C GLU A 66 -11.76 -6.41 2.75
N MET A 67 -12.64 -5.43 2.52
CA MET A 67 -13.81 -5.60 1.63
C MET A 67 -13.42 -5.83 0.17
N CYS A 68 -12.27 -5.32 -0.26
CA CYS A 68 -11.76 -5.45 -1.62
C CYS A 68 -10.73 -6.57 -1.77
N ASP A 69 -10.69 -7.56 -0.87
CA ASP A 69 -9.70 -8.66 -0.88
C ASP A 69 -8.24 -8.17 -0.97
N TRP A 70 -7.95 -7.05 -0.30
CA TRP A 70 -6.68 -6.34 -0.31
C TRP A 70 -6.25 -5.84 -1.70
N ASN A 71 -7.19 -5.66 -2.63
CA ASN A 71 -6.94 -5.03 -3.91
C ASN A 71 -6.86 -3.50 -3.76
N LEU A 72 -5.65 -2.97 -3.85
CA LEU A 72 -5.39 -1.53 -3.67
C LEU A 72 -6.02 -0.68 -4.77
N GLU A 73 -6.06 -1.17 -6.00
CA GLU A 73 -6.66 -0.47 -7.13
C GLU A 73 -8.17 -0.36 -6.92
N VAL A 74 -8.85 -1.48 -6.64
CA VAL A 74 -10.30 -1.49 -6.38
C VAL A 74 -10.64 -0.66 -5.14
N ALA A 75 -9.88 -0.79 -4.04
CA ALA A 75 -10.11 -0.03 -2.83
C ALA A 75 -9.92 1.48 -3.06
N SER A 76 -8.91 1.88 -3.84
CA SER A 76 -8.69 3.29 -4.15
C SER A 76 -9.76 3.85 -5.08
N THR A 77 -10.17 3.12 -6.12
CA THR A 77 -11.33 3.48 -6.96
C THR A 77 -12.60 3.60 -6.13
N HIS A 78 -12.92 2.61 -5.29
CA HIS A 78 -14.13 2.66 -4.45
C HIS A 78 -14.08 3.81 -3.44
N MET A 79 -12.89 4.10 -2.89
CA MET A 79 -12.69 5.27 -2.06
C MET A 79 -13.02 6.52 -2.86
N LEU A 80 -12.38 6.70 -4.01
CA LEU A 80 -12.53 7.88 -4.87
C LEU A 80 -13.93 8.03 -5.44
N ASP A 81 -14.63 6.97 -5.79
CA ASP A 81 -16.00 7.03 -6.30
C ASP A 81 -16.97 7.53 -5.23
N ASN A 82 -16.78 7.11 -3.98
CA ASN A 82 -17.54 7.64 -2.83
C ASN A 82 -17.27 9.13 -2.58
N TYR A 83 -16.09 9.65 -2.92
CA TYR A 83 -15.78 11.10 -2.89
C TYR A 83 -16.06 11.82 -4.22
N GLY A 84 -16.17 11.06 -5.32
CA GLY A 84 -16.22 11.51 -6.71
C GLY A 84 -17.59 12.02 -7.15
N SER A 85 -18.61 11.84 -6.31
CA SER A 85 -19.85 12.61 -6.40
C SER A 85 -19.65 14.10 -6.10
N THR A 86 -18.49 14.49 -5.50
CA THR A 86 -18.16 15.88 -5.14
C THR A 86 -16.93 16.44 -5.85
N THR A 87 -15.98 15.65 -6.37
CA THR A 87 -14.78 16.20 -7.04
C THR A 87 -14.19 15.27 -8.10
N ARG A 88 -14.57 15.49 -9.35
CA ARG A 88 -14.37 14.59 -10.49
C ARG A 88 -12.97 14.53 -11.13
N LEU A 89 -11.90 15.19 -10.65
CA LEU A 89 -10.89 15.63 -11.64
C LEU A 89 -9.38 15.66 -11.36
N ARG A 90 -8.77 15.23 -10.25
CA ARG A 90 -7.36 15.65 -10.04
C ARG A 90 -6.22 14.71 -9.66
N TYR A 91 -6.40 13.48 -9.19
CA TYR A 91 -5.22 12.79 -8.61
C TYR A 91 -4.90 11.37 -9.09
N PHE A 92 -5.70 10.75 -9.97
CA PHE A 92 -5.46 9.34 -10.35
C PHE A 92 -4.81 9.08 -11.72
N ILE A 93 -4.44 10.10 -12.49
CA ILE A 93 -3.82 9.90 -13.83
C ILE A 93 -2.44 10.57 -13.97
N LEU A 94 -1.92 11.27 -12.95
CA LEU A 94 -0.64 12.00 -13.12
C LEU A 94 0.65 11.20 -12.89
N GLU A 95 0.61 9.91 -12.54
CA GLU A 95 1.84 9.09 -12.50
C GLU A 95 1.67 7.72 -13.21
N LEU A 96 1.09 7.75 -14.42
CA LEU A 96 1.09 6.62 -15.35
C LEU A 96 1.81 6.96 -16.68
N CYS A 97 2.84 7.81 -16.61
CA CYS A 97 3.82 8.05 -17.69
C CYS A 97 5.25 7.97 -17.16
#